data_AF-A0A662SDL1-F1
#
_entry.id   AF-A0A662SDL1-F1
#
_cell.length_a   1.000
_cell.length_b   1.000
_cell.length_c   1.000
_cell.angle_alpha   90.00
_cell.angle_beta   90.00
_cell.angle_gamma   90.00
#
_symmetry.space_group_name_H-M   'P 1'
#
loop_
_entity.id
_entity.type
_entity.pdbx_description
1 polymer ?
#
loop_
_entity_poly.entity_id
_entity_poly.type
_entity_poly.pdbx_seq_one_letter_code
_entity_poly.pdbx_strand_id
1 'polypeptide(L)'
;MGARKISISLPESLLEALDRLAKEEGVPRSRILAEALRLYLKKQGLTEEPKEYPTVLWKLKSSGTLKLRSPKRIGRRIRGEWVVEIKGAEV
;
A
#
# COMPACT_ATOMS: atom_id res chain seq x y z
N MET A 1 4.45 -9.41 -3.59
CA MET A 1 5.19 -8.49 -4.48
C MET A 1 6.67 -8.75 -4.28
N GLY A 2 7.43 -8.92 -5.36
CA GLY A 2 8.87 -9.15 -5.25
C GLY A 2 9.59 -7.87 -4.81
N ALA A 3 10.60 -8.01 -3.96
CA ALA A 3 11.53 -6.93 -3.65
C ALA A 3 12.72 -6.99 -4.62
N ARG A 4 13.12 -5.84 -5.17
CA ARG A 4 14.37 -5.70 -5.93
C ARG A 4 15.42 -5.03 -5.06
N LYS A 5 16.63 -5.60 -4.99
CA LYS A 5 17.74 -5.03 -4.23
C LYS A 5 18.37 -3.91 -5.04
N ILE A 6 18.62 -2.78 -4.38
CA ILE A 6 19.41 -1.67 -4.91
C ILE A 6 20.65 -1.48 -4.03
N SER A 7 21.74 -1.01 -4.63
CA SER A 7 22.95 -0.60 -3.91
C SER A 7 23.11 0.91 -4.07
N ILE A 8 23.30 1.62 -2.97
CA ILE A 8 23.45 3.08 -2.95
C ILE A 8 24.63 3.45 -2.06
N SER A 9 25.33 4.52 -2.41
CA SER A 9 26.33 5.15 -1.53
C SER A 9 25.66 6.25 -0.73
N LEU A 10 25.90 6.28 0.58
CA LEU A 10 25.41 7.32 1.49
C LEU A 10 26.60 7.99 2.18
N PRO A 11 26.50 9.28 2.55
CA PRO A 11 27.47 9.88 3.46
C PRO A 11 27.54 9.10 4.78
N GLU A 12 28.75 8.91 5.31
CA GLU A 12 28.98 8.10 6.52
C GLU A 12 28.12 8.57 7.70
N SER A 13 28.09 9.88 7.94
CA SER A 13 27.28 10.49 9.00
C SER A 13 25.79 10.19 8.89
N LEU A 14 25.27 10.04 7.67
CA LEU A 14 23.87 9.69 7.43
C LEU A 14 23.62 8.21 7.70
N LEU A 15 24.57 7.34 7.35
CA LEU A 15 24.49 5.91 7.64
C LEU A 15 24.53 5.64 9.15
N GLU A 16 25.41 6.33 9.88
CA GLU A 16 25.49 6.23 11.35
C GLU A 16 24.18 6.66 12.03
N ALA A 17 23.57 7.75 11.56
CA ALA A 17 22.30 8.24 12.08
C ALA A 17 21.16 7.23 11.81
N LEU A 18 21.13 6.66 10.61
CA LEU A 18 20.16 5.61 10.24
C LEU A 18 20.34 4.35 11.10
N ASP A 19 21.58 3.95 11.36
CA ASP A 19 21.91 2.77 12.17
C ASP A 19 21.46 2.94 13.62
N ARG A 20 21.65 4.14 14.19
CA ARG A 20 21.17 4.48 15.52
C ARG A 20 19.65 4.41 15.59
N LEU A 21 18.94 5.04 14.66
CA LEU A 21 17.48 5.04 14.61
C LEU A 21 16.91 3.62 14.45
N ALA A 22 17.49 2.83 13.53
CA ALA A 22 17.09 1.44 13.33
C ALA A 22 17.22 0.59 14.60
N LYS A 23 18.29 0.83 15.38
CA LYS A 23 18.52 0.15 16.66
C LYS A 23 17.53 0.59 17.73
N GLU A 24 17.27 1.89 17.85
CA GLU A 24 16.33 2.47 18.82
C GLU A 24 14.90 1.98 18.58
N GLU A 25 14.46 1.93 17.31
CA GLU A 25 13.11 1.48 16.94
C GLU A 25 12.98 -0.05 16.82
N GLY A 26 14.09 -0.79 16.80
CA GLY A 26 14.08 -2.25 16.63
C GLY A 26 13.62 -2.70 15.24
N VAL A 27 13.85 -1.89 14.20
CA VAL A 27 13.41 -2.15 12.82
C VAL A 27 14.61 -2.21 11.86
N PRO A 28 14.51 -2.95 10.74
CA PRO A 28 15.59 -2.96 9.75
C PRO A 28 15.71 -1.60 9.03
N ARG A 29 16.94 -1.20 8.73
CA ARG A 29 17.27 0.03 7.95
C ARG A 29 16.46 0.16 6.66
N SER A 30 16.24 -0.97 5.98
CA SER A 30 15.46 -1.04 4.75
C SER A 30 14.02 -0.60 4.91
N ARG A 31 13.41 -0.80 6.09
CA ARG A 31 12.04 -0.33 6.39
C ARG A 31 12.01 1.19 6.46
N ILE A 32 12.93 1.78 7.22
CA ILE A 32 13.06 3.25 7.36
C ILE A 32 13.34 3.87 5.98
N LEU A 33 14.29 3.33 5.23
CA LEU A 33 14.62 3.81 3.88
C LEU A 33 13.43 3.68 2.92
N ALA A 34 12.70 2.57 2.94
CA ALA A 34 11.52 2.38 2.10
C ALA A 34 10.41 3.39 2.44
N GLU A 35 10.21 3.68 3.73
CA GLU A 35 9.22 4.66 4.18
C GLU A 35 9.63 6.09 3.81
N ALA A 36 10.89 6.46 4.02
CA ALA A 36 11.44 7.74 3.60
C ALA A 36 11.32 7.93 2.07
N LEU A 37 11.68 6.91 1.28
CA LEU A 37 11.51 6.93 -0.18
C LEU A 37 10.03 7.07 -0.57
N ARG A 38 9.13 6.34 0.08
CA ARG A 38 7.68 6.44 -0.18
C ARG A 38 7.17 7.85 0.08
N LEU A 39 7.53 8.44 1.21
CA LEU A 39 7.13 9.80 1.56
C LEU A 39 7.72 10.84 0.59
N TYR A 40 8.98 10.68 0.23
CA TYR A 40 9.64 11.55 -0.74
C TYR A 40 8.97 11.49 -2.12
N LEU A 41 8.72 10.29 -2.64
CA LEU A 41 8.05 10.10 -3.94
C LEU A 41 6.59 10.57 -3.91
N LYS A 42 5.87 10.36 -2.80
CA LYS A 42 4.52 10.91 -2.60
C LYS A 42 4.53 12.44 -2.66
N LYS A 43 5.49 13.10 -2.01
CA LYS A 43 5.65 14.56 -2.07
C LYS A 43 5.90 15.06 -3.50
N GLN A 44 6.58 14.26 -4.33
CA GLN A 44 6.82 14.56 -5.74
C GLN A 44 5.65 14.19 -6.66
N GLY A 45 4.54 13.64 -6.13
CA GLY A 45 3.42 13.16 -6.93
C GLY A 45 3.72 11.91 -7.78
N LEU A 46 4.85 11.24 -7.52
CA LEU A 46 5.33 10.06 -8.27
C LEU A 46 4.81 8.74 -7.70
N THR A 47 4.09 8.80 -6.59
CA THR A 47 3.40 7.64 -6.00
C THR A 47 1.96 8.04 -5.77
N GLU A 48 1.05 7.43 -6.52
CA GLU A 48 -0.37 7.48 -6.18
C GLU A 48 -0.55 6.72 -4.86
N GLU A 49 -1.29 7.28 -3.90
CA GLU A 49 -2.00 6.42 -2.97
C GLU A 49 -2.80 5.42 -3.82
N PRO A 50 -2.89 4.13 -3.45
CA PRO A 50 -3.87 3.29 -4.12
C PRO A 50 -5.18 4.08 -4.10
N LYS A 51 -5.78 4.32 -5.27
CA LYS A 51 -7.11 4.92 -5.40
C LYS A 51 -8.08 3.98 -4.67
N GLU A 52 -8.11 4.05 -3.35
CA GLU A 52 -9.08 3.39 -2.52
C GLU A 52 -10.32 4.26 -2.62
N TYR A 53 -11.06 3.97 -3.68
CA TYR A 53 -12.36 4.55 -3.96
C TYR A 53 -13.20 4.55 -2.68
N PRO A 54 -13.90 5.65 -2.36
CA PRO A 54 -14.64 5.83 -1.12
C PRO A 54 -15.92 4.99 -1.13
N THR A 55 -15.77 3.68 -1.13
CA THR A 55 -16.87 2.75 -0.86
C THR A 55 -16.69 2.26 0.57
N VAL A 56 -17.80 2.11 1.30
CA VAL A 56 -17.85 1.62 2.69
C VAL A 56 -17.03 0.32 2.87
N LEU A 57 -16.86 -0.45 1.79
CA LEU A 57 -16.04 -1.65 1.69
C LEU A 57 -14.56 -1.44 2.09
N TRP A 58 -13.99 -0.26 1.82
CA TRP A 58 -12.61 0.02 2.22
C TRP A 58 -12.47 0.14 3.75
N LYS A 59 -13.40 0.85 4.41
CA LYS A 59 -13.45 0.96 5.88
C LYS A 59 -13.60 -0.40 6.55
N LEU A 60 -14.33 -1.32 5.92
CA LEU A 60 -14.54 -2.68 6.41
C LEU A 60 -13.34 -3.61 6.18
N LYS A 61 -12.50 -3.31 5.18
CA LYS A 61 -11.24 -4.02 4.91
C LYS A 61 -10.13 -3.57 5.86
N SER A 62 -10.05 -2.28 6.17
CA SER A 62 -9.02 -1.71 7.05
C SER A 62 -9.21 -2.05 8.53
N SER A 63 -10.45 -2.29 8.97
CA SER A 63 -10.78 -2.67 10.35
C SER A 63 -10.58 -4.16 10.67
N GLY A 64 -10.04 -4.96 9.74
CA GLY A 64 -9.76 -6.40 9.92
C GLY A 64 -10.99 -7.28 10.20
N THR A 65 -12.20 -6.70 10.15
CA THR A 65 -13.45 -7.31 10.64
C THR A 65 -14.22 -8.04 9.55
N LEU A 66 -13.79 -8.00 8.29
CA LEU A 66 -14.44 -8.69 7.18
C LEU A 66 -13.46 -9.52 6.33
N LYS A 67 -13.44 -10.84 6.59
CA LYS A 67 -13.19 -11.82 5.53
C LYS A 67 -14.45 -11.85 4.66
N LEU A 68 -14.50 -11.00 3.62
CA LEU A 68 -15.58 -11.04 2.64
C LEU A 68 -15.62 -12.45 2.02
N ARG A 69 -16.70 -13.20 2.29
CA ARG A 69 -16.96 -14.47 1.60
C ARG A 69 -17.13 -14.17 0.11
N SER A 70 -16.59 -15.02 -0.76
CA SER A 70 -16.82 -14.91 -2.20
C SER A 70 -18.33 -14.75 -2.47
N PRO A 71 -18.73 -13.86 -3.38
CA PRO A 71 -20.15 -13.61 -3.65
C PRO A 71 -20.77 -14.91 -4.16
N LYS A 72 -21.73 -15.44 -3.41
CA LYS A 72 -22.65 -16.44 -3.92
C LYS A 72 -23.88 -15.67 -4.42
N ARG A 73 -23.99 -15.48 -5.74
CA ARG A 73 -25.32 -15.35 -6.34
C ARG A 73 -25.97 -16.72 -6.19
N ILE A 74 -27.24 -16.79 -5.77
CA ILE A 74 -27.96 -18.05 -5.53
C ILE A 74 -27.62 -19.06 -6.64
N GLY A 75 -26.97 -20.16 -6.26
CA GLY A 75 -26.66 -21.30 -7.13
C GLY A 75 -25.34 -21.29 -7.92
N ARG A 76 -24.56 -20.20 -8.04
CA ARG A 76 -23.28 -20.23 -8.80
C ARG A 76 -22.18 -19.33 -8.25
N ARG A 77 -20.94 -19.84 -8.28
CA ARG A 77 -19.71 -19.10 -8.00
C ARG A 77 -19.20 -18.49 -9.31
N ILE A 78 -19.19 -17.16 -9.41
CA ILE A 78 -18.63 -16.47 -10.57
C ILE A 78 -17.10 -16.45 -10.40
N ARG A 79 -16.38 -17.04 -11.35
CA ARG A 79 -14.91 -16.94 -11.46
C ARG A 79 -14.62 -15.82 -12.46
N GLY A 80 -14.52 -14.59 -11.96
CA GLY A 80 -14.23 -13.42 -12.79
C GLY A 80 -13.95 -12.21 -11.91
N GLU A 81 -13.28 -11.22 -12.47
CA GLU A 81 -13.09 -9.92 -11.84
C GLU A 81 -14.39 -9.12 -11.86
N TRP A 82 -14.60 -8.32 -10.82
CA TRP A 82 -15.78 -7.46 -10.73
C TRP A 82 -15.65 -6.29 -11.70
N VAL A 83 -16.59 -6.15 -12.63
CA VAL A 83 -16.78 -4.92 -13.41
C VAL A 83 -17.92 -4.14 -12.76
N VAL A 84 -17.62 -2.94 -12.25
CA VAL A 84 -18.61 -2.05 -11.66
C VAL A 84 -18.99 -1.02 -12.72
N GLU A 85 -20.20 -1.15 -13.29
CA GLU A 85 -20.79 -0.12 -14.15
C GLU A 85 -21.59 0.88 -13.30
N ILE A 86 -21.31 2.16 -13.47
CA ILE A 86 -22.05 3.25 -12.83
C ILE A 86 -23.16 3.67 -13.81
N LYS A 87 -24.43 3.45 -13.46
CA LYS A 87 -25.57 4.01 -14.20
C LYS A 87 -25.90 5.39 -13.65
N GLY A 88 -25.95 6.39 -14.55
CA GLY A 88 -26.42 7.74 -14.24
C GLY A 88 -25.33 8.80 -14.31
N ALA A 89 -24.83 9.08 -15.51
CA ALA A 89 -24.31 10.38 -15.90
C ALA A 89 -25.04 10.78 -17.17
N GLU A 90 -26.34 11.09 -17.03
CA GLU A 90 -27.04 11.89 -18.03
C GLU A 90 -26.64 13.35 -17.79
N VAL A 91 -26.22 14.03 -18.87
CA VAL A 91 -25.81 15.44 -18.91
C VAL A 91 -27.02 16.34 -18.76
#